data_AF-A0A0P1GAY4-F1
#
_entry.id   AF-A0A0P1GAY4-F1
#
_cell.length_a   1.000
_cell.length_b   1.000
_cell.length_c   1.000
_cell.angle_alpha   90.00
_cell.angle_beta   90.00
_cell.angle_gamma   90.00
#
_symmetry.space_group_name_H-M   'P 1'
#
loop_
_entity.id
_entity.type
_entity.pdbx_description
1 polymer ?
#
loop_
_entity_poly.entity_id
_entity_poly.type
_entity_poly.pdbx_seq_one_letter_code
_entity_poly.pdbx_strand_id
1 'polypeptide(L)'
;MKLPLDHPAWGALFGPYGVQDVPGVLRALSAEWHTDLARDLFWEKLHHQETLYPVTWAALPWLLEMPARREVLEFASWVLYCAGYALHAGDGMALVLAEACCGGNSAPADTLRTQYGAEMAALADWARKTAPLIAEDCITEAQTHENCGYLLVGPAALAKASELAIALQGAPLYETEVICLDCGQAHYGFPGADGYTFEAIPEDTPTGPAAQADQQRAFARTLADRLDGQPSIAAYLRRWAGFSCCAKA
;
A
#
# COMPACT_ATOMS: atom_id res chain seq x y z
N MET A 1 -13.21 -14.32 -3.17
CA MET A 1 -13.65 -14.60 -4.55
C MET A 1 -12.42 -14.51 -5.43
N LYS A 2 -12.31 -15.41 -6.41
CA LYS A 2 -11.25 -15.39 -7.42
C LYS A 2 -11.91 -15.66 -8.76
N LEU A 3 -11.77 -14.73 -9.70
CA LEU A 3 -12.37 -14.87 -11.04
C LEU A 3 -11.55 -15.89 -11.85
N PRO A 4 -12.16 -16.96 -12.41
CA PRO A 4 -11.43 -17.91 -13.25
C PRO A 4 -10.68 -17.22 -14.41
N LEU A 5 -9.47 -17.67 -14.76
CA LEU A 5 -8.62 -17.04 -15.80
C LEU A 5 -9.14 -17.23 -17.24
N ASP A 6 -10.16 -18.06 -17.41
CA ASP A 6 -10.90 -18.29 -18.65
C ASP A 6 -12.27 -17.60 -18.65
N HIS A 7 -12.63 -16.89 -17.57
CA HIS A 7 -13.90 -16.20 -17.47
C HIS A 7 -13.99 -15.06 -18.50
N PRO A 8 -15.10 -14.92 -19.24
CA PRO A 8 -15.20 -13.93 -20.32
C PRO A 8 -15.14 -12.47 -19.83
N ALA A 9 -15.43 -12.21 -18.55
CA ALA A 9 -15.30 -10.87 -17.96
C ALA A 9 -13.88 -10.27 -18.09
N TRP A 10 -12.83 -11.09 -18.18
CA TRP A 10 -11.47 -10.59 -18.44
C TRP A 10 -11.35 -9.82 -19.76
N GLY A 11 -12.20 -10.11 -20.76
CA GLY A 11 -12.27 -9.33 -22.00
C GLY A 11 -12.88 -7.94 -21.83
N ALA A 12 -13.46 -7.63 -20.67
CA ALA A 12 -14.02 -6.31 -20.33
C ALA A 12 -13.24 -5.61 -19.19
N LEU A 13 -12.37 -6.32 -18.48
CA LEU A 13 -11.53 -5.77 -17.42
C LEU A 13 -10.37 -4.98 -18.02
N PHE A 14 -10.46 -3.66 -17.96
CA PHE A 14 -9.44 -2.75 -18.49
C PHE A 14 -8.47 -2.28 -17.40
N GLY A 15 -7.27 -1.89 -17.82
CA GLY A 15 -6.24 -1.20 -17.04
C GLY A 15 -5.91 0.19 -17.63
N PRO A 16 -4.72 0.75 -17.36
CA PRO A 16 -4.34 2.10 -17.80
C PRO A 16 -4.31 2.27 -19.32
N TYR A 17 -4.02 1.20 -20.04
CA TYR A 17 -3.91 1.17 -21.50
C TYR A 17 -5.02 0.35 -22.17
N GLY A 18 -6.20 0.25 -21.53
CA GLY A 18 -7.34 -0.52 -22.02
C GLY A 18 -7.29 -1.99 -21.60
N VAL A 19 -7.97 -2.86 -22.36
CA VAL A 19 -8.02 -4.31 -22.09
C VAL A 19 -6.72 -4.96 -22.56
N GLN A 20 -6.04 -5.66 -21.65
CA GLN A 20 -4.78 -6.37 -21.89
C GLN A 20 -4.90 -7.84 -21.49
N ASP A 21 -3.97 -8.70 -21.95
CA ASP A 21 -3.93 -10.12 -21.58
C ASP A 21 -3.35 -10.35 -20.17
N VAL A 22 -4.00 -9.78 -19.16
CA VAL A 22 -3.67 -10.04 -17.75
C VAL A 22 -3.82 -11.52 -17.38
N PRO A 23 -4.85 -12.26 -17.84
CA PRO A 23 -4.94 -13.69 -17.54
C PRO A 23 -3.76 -14.51 -18.05
N GLY A 24 -3.25 -14.23 -19.25
CA GLY A 24 -2.07 -14.87 -19.79
C GLY A 24 -0.84 -14.65 -18.92
N VAL A 25 -0.63 -13.41 -18.47
CA VAL A 25 0.47 -13.06 -17.56
C VAL A 25 0.33 -13.76 -16.21
N LEU A 26 -0.87 -13.77 -15.63
CA LEU A 26 -1.14 -14.48 -14.36
C LEU A 26 -0.89 -15.99 -14.48
N ARG A 27 -1.27 -16.63 -15.61
CA ARG A 27 -0.96 -18.05 -15.86
C ARG A 27 0.55 -18.28 -15.92
N ALA A 28 1.28 -17.42 -16.63
CA ALA A 28 2.73 -17.52 -16.74
C ALA A 28 3.40 -17.41 -15.36
N LEU A 29 3.05 -16.38 -14.59
CA LEU A 29 3.59 -16.17 -13.23
C LEU A 29 3.20 -17.28 -12.25
N SER A 30 2.02 -17.87 -12.40
CA SER A 30 1.58 -19.00 -11.56
C SER A 30 2.34 -20.29 -11.89
N ALA A 31 2.76 -20.47 -13.14
CA ALA A 31 3.55 -21.62 -13.56
C ALA A 31 5.02 -21.46 -13.15
N GLU A 32 5.58 -20.26 -13.35
CA GLU A 32 6.96 -19.92 -13.00
C GLU A 32 7.06 -18.42 -12.70
N TRP A 33 7.61 -18.09 -11.53
CA TRP A 33 7.76 -16.70 -11.13
C TRP A 33 8.88 -16.02 -11.93
N HIS A 34 8.55 -14.92 -12.60
CA HIS A 34 9.49 -14.07 -13.31
C HIS A 34 9.38 -12.63 -12.82
N THR A 35 10.40 -12.14 -12.11
CA THR A 35 10.38 -10.82 -11.45
C THR A 35 10.13 -9.67 -12.44
N ASP A 36 10.75 -9.69 -13.63
CA ASP A 36 10.53 -8.63 -14.63
C ASP A 36 9.10 -8.62 -15.18
N LEU A 37 8.51 -9.81 -15.36
CA LEU A 37 7.13 -9.97 -15.81
C LEU A 37 6.14 -9.54 -14.72
N ALA A 38 6.42 -9.87 -13.45
CA ALA A 38 5.63 -9.41 -12.31
C ALA A 38 5.69 -7.89 -12.17
N ARG A 39 6.88 -7.28 -12.34
CA ARG A 39 7.04 -5.83 -12.32
C ARG A 39 6.24 -5.14 -13.43
N ASP A 40 6.32 -5.65 -14.66
CA ASP A 40 5.51 -5.14 -15.78
C ASP A 40 4.01 -5.25 -15.46
N LEU A 41 3.57 -6.41 -14.96
CA LEU A 41 2.17 -6.60 -14.55
C LEU A 41 1.75 -5.55 -13.51
N PHE A 42 2.51 -5.39 -12.42
CA PHE A 42 2.16 -4.54 -11.29
C PHE A 42 2.07 -3.07 -11.69
N TRP A 43 3.10 -2.57 -12.37
CA TRP A 43 3.30 -1.13 -12.55
C TRP A 43 2.88 -0.60 -13.92
N GLU A 44 2.62 -1.47 -14.90
CA GLU A 44 2.20 -1.06 -16.25
C GLU A 44 0.79 -1.54 -16.61
N LYS A 45 0.30 -2.63 -15.98
CA LYS A 45 -1.02 -3.22 -16.35
C LYS A 45 -2.08 -3.09 -15.27
N LEU A 46 -1.70 -3.24 -14.01
CA LEU A 46 -2.63 -3.25 -12.89
C LEU A 46 -2.77 -1.88 -12.22
N HIS A 47 -1.79 -1.00 -12.34
CA HIS A 47 -1.79 0.30 -11.69
C HIS A 47 -1.02 1.31 -12.55
N HIS A 48 -1.42 2.58 -12.50
CA HIS A 48 -0.66 3.69 -13.07
C HIS A 48 -1.02 4.99 -12.35
N GLN A 49 -0.02 5.78 -11.94
CA GLN A 49 -0.20 7.09 -11.28
C GLN A 49 -1.27 7.07 -10.17
N GLU A 50 -1.12 6.16 -9.21
CA GLU A 50 -2.02 5.99 -8.05
C GLU A 50 -3.46 5.59 -8.38
N THR A 51 -3.75 5.33 -9.66
CA THR A 51 -5.07 4.91 -10.12
C THR A 51 -5.16 3.38 -10.13
N LEU A 52 -6.22 2.88 -9.51
CA LEU A 52 -6.59 1.46 -9.54
C LEU A 52 -7.70 1.22 -10.57
N TYR A 53 -7.59 0.10 -11.26
CA TYR A 53 -8.51 -0.31 -12.33
C TYR A 53 -9.30 -1.57 -11.94
N PRO A 54 -10.40 -1.91 -12.64
CA PRO A 54 -11.14 -3.15 -12.36
C PRO A 54 -10.26 -4.39 -12.49
N VAL A 55 -9.32 -4.39 -13.44
CA VAL A 55 -8.39 -5.50 -13.66
C VAL A 55 -7.45 -5.74 -12.47
N THR A 56 -7.09 -4.69 -11.72
CA THR A 56 -6.31 -4.76 -10.46
C THR A 56 -6.99 -5.69 -9.46
N TRP A 57 -8.27 -5.44 -9.22
CA TRP A 57 -9.05 -6.14 -8.21
C TRP A 57 -9.36 -7.57 -8.62
N ALA A 58 -9.50 -7.83 -9.92
CA ALA A 58 -9.64 -9.18 -10.44
C ALA A 58 -8.33 -9.99 -10.37
N ALA A 59 -7.18 -9.33 -10.53
CA ALA A 59 -5.86 -9.96 -10.47
C ALA A 59 -5.39 -10.23 -9.04
N LEU A 60 -5.72 -9.36 -8.08
CA LEU A 60 -5.22 -9.45 -6.71
C LEU A 60 -5.44 -10.81 -6.01
N PRO A 61 -6.63 -11.47 -6.11
CA PRO A 61 -6.81 -12.81 -5.54
C PRO A 61 -5.83 -13.86 -6.10
N TRP A 62 -5.44 -13.73 -7.37
CA TRP A 62 -4.45 -14.63 -8.00
C TRP A 62 -3.04 -14.32 -7.51
N LEU A 63 -2.68 -13.04 -7.41
CA LEU A 63 -1.37 -12.62 -6.95
C LEU A 63 -1.09 -13.11 -5.52
N LEU A 64 -2.07 -13.00 -4.62
CA LEU A 64 -1.95 -13.39 -3.21
C LEU A 64 -1.68 -14.89 -3.00
N GLU A 65 -1.90 -15.72 -4.01
CA GLU A 65 -1.59 -17.16 -3.97
C GLU A 65 -0.20 -17.50 -4.55
N MET A 66 0.53 -16.51 -5.09
CA MET A 66 1.83 -16.72 -5.72
C MET A 66 2.94 -16.89 -4.65
N PRO A 67 4.00 -17.66 -4.97
CA PRO A 67 5.05 -17.99 -4.00
C PRO A 67 5.96 -16.81 -3.63
N ALA A 68 6.06 -15.78 -4.46
CA ALA A 68 6.85 -14.57 -4.20
C ALA A 68 6.10 -13.60 -3.26
N ARG A 69 5.93 -14.06 -2.02
CA ARG A 69 5.03 -13.44 -1.05
C ARG A 69 5.40 -11.98 -0.75
N ARG A 70 6.69 -11.67 -0.66
CA ARG A 70 7.15 -10.31 -0.34
C ARG A 70 6.77 -9.32 -1.44
N GLU A 71 7.16 -9.58 -2.68
CA GLU A 71 6.92 -8.68 -3.82
C GLU A 71 5.42 -8.50 -4.06
N VAL A 72 4.65 -9.57 -3.90
CA VAL A 72 3.19 -9.53 -3.96
C VAL A 72 2.60 -8.67 -2.84
N LEU A 73 3.08 -8.81 -1.59
CA LEU A 73 2.60 -8.02 -0.46
C LEU A 73 3.01 -6.55 -0.55
N GLU A 74 4.19 -6.24 -1.09
CA GLU A 74 4.60 -4.86 -1.38
C GLU A 74 3.63 -4.21 -2.38
N PHE A 75 3.30 -4.90 -3.47
CA PHE A 75 2.29 -4.42 -4.42
C PHE A 75 0.88 -4.34 -3.80
N ALA A 76 0.48 -5.36 -3.02
CA ALA A 76 -0.83 -5.36 -2.37
C ALA A 76 -0.98 -4.24 -1.33
N SER A 77 0.09 -3.93 -0.59
CA SER A 77 0.17 -2.77 0.29
C SER A 77 -0.02 -1.47 -0.49
N TRP A 78 0.63 -1.34 -1.66
CA TRP A 78 0.42 -0.18 -2.53
C TRP A 78 -1.04 -0.05 -3.00
N VAL A 79 -1.67 -1.16 -3.39
CA VAL A 79 -3.10 -1.19 -3.75
C VAL A 79 -3.97 -0.72 -2.59
N LEU A 80 -3.69 -1.16 -1.35
CA LEU A 80 -4.42 -0.68 -0.17
C LEU A 80 -4.21 0.82 0.07
N TYR A 81 -3.02 1.35 -0.22
CA TYR A 81 -2.76 2.78 -0.11
C TYR A 81 -3.56 3.59 -1.11
N CYS A 82 -3.52 3.24 -2.39
CA CYS A 82 -4.31 3.93 -3.41
C CYS A 82 -5.82 3.84 -3.10
N ALA A 83 -6.28 2.67 -2.63
CA ALA A 83 -7.67 2.50 -2.20
C ALA A 83 -7.99 3.37 -0.97
N GLY A 84 -7.09 3.45 0.00
CA GLY A 84 -7.21 4.25 1.22
C GLY A 84 -7.22 5.75 0.97
N TYR A 85 -6.48 6.23 -0.03
CA TYR A 85 -6.49 7.64 -0.43
C TYR A 85 -7.90 8.06 -0.91
N ALA A 86 -8.57 7.21 -1.68
CA ALA A 86 -9.96 7.39 -2.06
C ALA A 86 -10.95 7.28 -0.87
N LEU A 87 -10.60 6.55 0.21
CA LEU A 87 -11.41 6.49 1.44
C LEU A 87 -11.48 7.82 2.18
N HIS A 88 -10.45 8.67 2.08
CA HIS A 88 -10.43 9.98 2.72
C HIS A 88 -11.41 10.97 2.09
N ALA A 89 -11.82 10.75 0.84
CA ALA A 89 -12.93 11.47 0.21
C ALA A 89 -14.32 11.05 0.73
N GLY A 90 -14.40 9.98 1.54
CA GLY A 90 -15.62 9.55 2.23
C GLY A 90 -16.22 8.24 1.71
N ASP A 91 -15.68 7.65 0.65
CA ASP A 91 -16.53 6.82 -0.21
C ASP A 91 -16.26 5.29 -0.24
N GLY A 92 -15.29 4.75 0.49
CA GLY A 92 -15.16 3.28 0.59
C GLY A 92 -14.43 2.64 -0.61
N MET A 93 -13.81 1.48 -0.38
CA MET A 93 -13.13 0.70 -1.43
C MET A 93 -14.11 0.17 -2.50
N ALA A 94 -15.39 0.10 -2.15
CA ALA A 94 -16.45 -0.19 -3.11
C ALA A 94 -16.71 0.99 -4.06
N LEU A 95 -16.47 2.25 -3.65
CA LEU A 95 -16.49 3.36 -4.59
C LEU A 95 -15.28 3.29 -5.52
N VAL A 96 -14.10 2.90 -5.06
CA VAL A 96 -12.94 2.73 -5.96
C VAL A 96 -13.23 1.72 -7.07
N LEU A 97 -13.81 0.55 -6.74
CA LEU A 97 -14.27 -0.38 -7.77
C LEU A 97 -15.43 0.18 -8.61
N ALA A 98 -16.37 0.90 -8.01
CA ALA A 98 -17.50 1.48 -8.73
C ALA A 98 -17.07 2.59 -9.70
N GLU A 99 -16.17 3.49 -9.31
CA GLU A 99 -15.52 4.52 -10.14
C GLU A 99 -14.66 3.87 -11.22
N ALA A 100 -13.83 2.89 -10.84
CA ALA A 100 -13.05 2.14 -11.81
C ALA A 100 -13.94 1.42 -12.84
N CYS A 101 -15.15 0.96 -12.45
CA CYS A 101 -16.10 0.32 -13.36
C CYS A 101 -17.07 1.29 -14.07
N CYS A 102 -17.27 2.51 -13.58
CA CYS A 102 -18.38 3.39 -14.02
C CYS A 102 -17.96 4.84 -14.34
N GLY A 103 -16.72 5.25 -14.07
CA GLY A 103 -16.23 6.63 -14.21
C GLY A 103 -15.89 7.06 -15.64
N GLY A 104 -15.92 6.14 -16.61
CA GLY A 104 -15.68 6.42 -18.02
C GLY A 104 -16.86 6.05 -18.91
N ASN A 105 -17.18 6.90 -19.88
CA ASN A 105 -18.10 6.59 -20.99
C ASN A 105 -17.43 5.64 -22.02
N SER A 106 -16.77 4.59 -21.57
CA SER A 106 -16.12 3.60 -22.42
C SER A 106 -16.99 2.35 -22.54
N ALA A 107 -17.05 1.75 -23.73
CA ALA A 107 -17.80 0.50 -23.95
C ALA A 107 -17.42 -0.65 -22.98
N PRO A 108 -16.14 -0.79 -22.55
CA PRO A 108 -15.78 -1.77 -21.52
C PRO A 108 -16.45 -1.55 -20.16
N ALA A 109 -16.58 -0.29 -19.71
CA ALA A 109 -17.22 0.06 -18.44
C ALA A 109 -18.71 -0.32 -18.43
N ASP A 110 -19.42 -0.05 -19.54
CA ASP A 110 -20.82 -0.45 -19.70
C ASP A 110 -21.00 -1.97 -19.68
N THR A 111 -20.08 -2.71 -20.32
CA THR A 111 -20.09 -4.18 -20.32
C THR A 111 -19.89 -4.74 -18.92
N LEU A 112 -18.92 -4.24 -18.16
CA LEU A 112 -18.71 -4.65 -16.77
C LEU A 112 -19.96 -4.39 -15.91
N ARG A 113 -20.60 -3.23 -16.07
CA ARG A 113 -21.79 -2.87 -15.28
C ARG A 113 -23.01 -3.72 -15.64
N THR A 114 -23.26 -3.93 -16.94
CA THR A 114 -24.50 -4.55 -17.42
C THR A 114 -24.43 -6.06 -17.52
N GLN A 115 -23.29 -6.60 -17.95
CA GLN A 115 -23.13 -8.03 -18.20
C GLN A 115 -22.44 -8.76 -17.04
N TYR A 116 -21.50 -8.10 -16.35
CA TYR A 116 -20.68 -8.71 -15.29
C TYR A 116 -20.84 -8.03 -13.91
N GLY A 117 -21.97 -7.37 -13.70
CA GLY A 117 -22.18 -6.55 -12.50
C GLY A 117 -22.19 -7.38 -11.20
N ALA A 118 -22.66 -8.63 -11.26
CA ALA A 118 -22.64 -9.54 -10.12
C ALA A 118 -21.21 -9.93 -9.72
N GLU A 119 -20.36 -10.20 -10.70
CA GLU A 119 -18.95 -10.52 -10.50
C GLU A 119 -18.19 -9.32 -9.93
N MET A 120 -18.45 -8.11 -10.44
CA MET A 120 -17.84 -6.88 -9.93
C MET A 120 -18.26 -6.59 -8.49
N ALA A 121 -19.54 -6.80 -8.17
CA ALA A 121 -20.04 -6.66 -6.81
C ALA A 121 -19.38 -7.66 -5.85
N ALA A 122 -19.23 -8.91 -6.30
CA ALA A 122 -18.63 -9.96 -5.49
C ALA A 122 -17.10 -9.81 -5.35
N LEU A 123 -16.40 -9.26 -6.36
CA LEU A 123 -15.00 -8.83 -6.24
C LEU A 123 -14.86 -7.67 -5.24
N ALA A 124 -15.74 -6.68 -5.28
CA ALA A 124 -15.72 -5.56 -4.35
C ALA A 124 -15.99 -5.99 -2.90
N ASP A 125 -16.94 -6.90 -2.68
CA ASP A 125 -17.20 -7.50 -1.36
C ASP A 125 -15.99 -8.31 -0.87
N TRP A 126 -15.37 -9.10 -1.75
CA TRP A 126 -14.14 -9.82 -1.42
C TRP A 126 -13.00 -8.86 -1.03
N ALA A 127 -12.76 -7.82 -1.82
CA ALA A 127 -11.72 -6.83 -1.55
C ALA A 127 -11.94 -6.19 -0.16
N ARG A 128 -13.17 -5.78 0.15
CA ARG A 128 -13.56 -5.21 1.45
C ARG A 128 -13.24 -6.13 2.63
N LYS A 129 -13.57 -7.41 2.50
CA LYS A 129 -13.33 -8.40 3.55
C LYS A 129 -11.86 -8.79 3.68
N THR A 130 -11.11 -8.71 2.58
CA THR A 130 -9.73 -9.21 2.51
C THR A 130 -8.70 -8.12 2.79
N ALA A 131 -9.01 -6.84 2.59
CA ALA A 131 -8.07 -5.75 2.84
C ALA A 131 -7.46 -5.74 4.27
N PRO A 132 -8.24 -5.96 5.36
CA PRO A 132 -7.65 -6.08 6.69
C PRO A 132 -6.68 -7.25 6.81
N LEU A 133 -6.96 -8.38 6.16
CA LEU A 133 -6.10 -9.56 6.17
C LEU A 133 -4.79 -9.32 5.39
N ILE A 134 -4.88 -8.66 4.23
CA ILE A 134 -3.69 -8.23 3.48
C ILE A 134 -2.84 -7.29 4.35
N ALA A 135 -3.47 -6.34 5.04
CA ALA A 135 -2.74 -5.43 5.91
C ALA A 135 -2.01 -6.17 7.04
N GLU A 136 -2.66 -7.14 7.70
CA GLU A 136 -2.05 -8.00 8.71
C GLU A 136 -0.88 -8.83 8.17
N ASP A 137 -1.04 -9.40 6.96
CA ASP A 137 0.02 -10.13 6.28
C ASP A 137 1.23 -9.23 5.99
N CYS A 138 1.00 -8.01 5.49
CA CYS A 138 2.09 -7.05 5.25
C CYS A 138 2.81 -6.64 6.54
N ILE A 139 2.07 -6.40 7.64
CA ILE A 139 2.66 -6.09 8.94
C ILE A 139 3.51 -7.26 9.45
N THR A 140 3.01 -8.49 9.27
CA THR A 140 3.73 -9.70 9.68
C THR A 140 5.02 -9.85 8.88
N GLU A 141 4.95 -9.71 7.55
CA GLU A 141 6.12 -9.76 6.68
C GLU A 141 7.13 -8.67 7.06
N ALA A 142 6.67 -7.45 7.32
CA ALA A 142 7.50 -6.31 7.72
C ALA A 142 8.35 -6.58 8.98
N GLN A 143 7.86 -7.40 9.91
CA GLN A 143 8.61 -7.75 11.13
C GLN A 143 9.88 -8.56 10.88
N THR A 144 10.04 -9.12 9.69
CA THR A 144 11.16 -10.01 9.32
C THR A 144 12.25 -9.33 8.50
N HIS A 145 12.07 -8.06 8.11
CA HIS A 145 12.99 -7.31 7.25
C HIS A 145 13.31 -5.93 7.81
N GLU A 146 14.53 -5.43 7.55
CA GLU A 146 14.94 -4.08 7.98
C GLU A 146 14.37 -2.96 7.08
N ASN A 147 14.10 -3.28 5.81
CA ASN A 147 13.55 -2.35 4.81
C ASN A 147 12.15 -2.78 4.38
N CYS A 148 11.13 -2.36 5.13
CA CYS A 148 9.74 -2.78 4.92
C CYS A 148 8.75 -1.61 4.80
N GLY A 149 9.22 -0.39 4.56
CA GLY A 149 8.36 0.80 4.46
C GLY A 149 7.19 0.58 3.50
N TYR A 150 7.48 0.05 2.30
CA TYR A 150 6.47 -0.29 1.29
C TYR A 150 5.41 -1.31 1.75
N LEU A 151 5.76 -2.23 2.65
CA LEU A 151 4.79 -3.17 3.24
C LEU A 151 3.82 -2.47 4.21
N LEU A 152 4.19 -1.31 4.75
CA LEU A 152 3.41 -0.61 5.76
C LEU A 152 2.58 0.56 5.22
N VAL A 153 2.86 1.02 4.01
CA VAL A 153 2.13 2.09 3.30
C VAL A 153 0.61 1.81 3.25
N GLY A 154 0.22 0.62 2.83
CA GLY A 154 -1.17 0.17 2.76
C GLY A 154 -1.87 0.05 4.11
N PRO A 155 -1.30 -0.70 5.08
CA PRO A 155 -1.82 -0.77 6.45
C PRO A 155 -2.04 0.61 7.09
N ALA A 156 -1.09 1.54 6.90
CA ALA A 156 -1.19 2.91 7.40
C ALA A 156 -2.38 3.65 6.79
N ALA A 157 -2.54 3.57 5.47
CA ALA A 157 -3.66 4.20 4.76
C ALA A 157 -5.01 3.63 5.19
N LEU A 158 -5.10 2.30 5.34
CA LEU A 158 -6.32 1.62 5.80
C LEU A 158 -6.69 2.02 7.24
N ALA A 159 -5.69 2.27 8.08
CA ALA A 159 -5.84 2.82 9.43
C ALA A 159 -6.16 4.33 9.44
N LYS A 160 -6.34 4.97 8.29
CA LYS A 160 -6.56 6.41 8.12
C LYS A 160 -5.40 7.28 8.64
N ALA A 161 -4.20 6.72 8.68
CA ALA A 161 -2.98 7.44 9.01
C ALA A 161 -2.28 7.90 7.72
N SER A 162 -2.91 8.79 6.95
CA SER A 162 -2.43 9.18 5.61
C SER A 162 -1.05 9.84 5.66
N GLU A 163 -0.79 10.68 6.67
CA GLU A 163 0.53 11.29 6.88
C GLU A 163 1.63 10.23 7.03
N LEU A 164 1.34 9.15 7.78
CA LEU A 164 2.25 8.01 7.87
C LEU A 164 2.40 7.32 6.52
N ALA A 165 1.29 7.03 5.85
CA ALA A 165 1.32 6.32 4.59
C ALA A 165 2.15 7.09 3.55
N ILE A 166 2.07 8.42 3.54
CA ILE A 166 2.90 9.30 2.70
C ILE A 166 4.37 9.21 3.10
N ALA A 167 4.68 9.32 4.40
CA ALA A 167 6.05 9.20 4.90
C ALA A 167 6.70 7.86 4.55
N LEU A 168 5.95 6.76 4.63
CA LEU A 168 6.42 5.40 4.34
C LEU A 168 6.65 5.11 2.86
N GLN A 169 6.10 5.90 1.95
CA GLN A 169 6.25 5.69 0.50
C GLN A 169 7.67 5.97 0.00
N GLY A 170 8.47 6.71 0.76
CA GLY A 170 9.85 6.96 0.38
C GLY A 170 9.94 7.73 -0.94
N ALA A 171 9.43 8.95 -0.99
CA ALA A 171 9.90 9.92 -1.99
C ALA A 171 11.00 10.78 -1.34
N PRO A 172 12.26 10.77 -1.82
CA PRO A 172 13.38 11.56 -1.29
C PRO A 172 13.21 13.09 -1.47
N LEU A 173 11.98 13.58 -1.63
CA LEU A 173 11.69 14.94 -2.12
C LEU A 173 10.76 15.74 -1.21
N TYR A 174 10.14 15.14 -0.19
CA TYR A 174 9.23 15.85 0.69
C TYR A 174 9.65 15.71 2.15
N GLU A 175 9.94 16.86 2.75
CA GLU A 175 10.09 17.02 4.19
C GLU A 175 8.77 16.63 4.87
N THR A 176 8.81 15.63 5.74
CA THR A 176 7.63 15.27 6.54
C THR A 176 7.81 15.82 7.95
N GLU A 177 6.96 16.78 8.32
CA GLU A 177 6.85 17.32 9.69
C GLU A 177 5.93 16.44 10.54
N VAL A 178 6.40 16.03 11.71
CA VAL A 178 5.64 15.14 12.59
C VAL A 178 5.81 15.56 14.04
N ILE A 179 4.69 15.85 14.70
CA ILE A 179 4.67 16.38 16.07
C ILE A 179 4.57 15.26 17.08
N CYS A 180 5.61 15.08 17.90
CA CYS A 180 5.63 14.16 19.02
C CYS A 180 4.53 14.47 20.03
N LEU A 181 3.68 13.49 20.32
CA LEU A 181 2.55 13.66 21.23
C LEU A 181 2.98 13.79 22.70
N ASP A 182 4.13 13.22 23.07
CA ASP A 182 4.66 13.26 24.43
C ASP A 182 5.31 14.60 24.78
N CYS A 183 6.11 15.17 23.86
CA CYS A 183 6.89 16.38 24.12
C CYS A 183 6.44 17.61 23.31
N GLY A 184 5.50 17.44 22.37
CA GLY A 184 4.99 18.52 21.52
C GLY A 184 5.98 19.05 20.49
N GLN A 185 7.17 18.45 20.36
CA GLN A 185 8.20 18.90 19.41
C GLN A 185 7.89 18.40 18.00
N ALA A 186 8.06 19.28 17.01
CA ALA A 186 8.07 18.91 15.61
C ALA A 186 9.39 18.20 15.26
N HIS A 187 9.28 17.08 14.56
CA HIS A 187 10.39 16.34 13.98
C HIS A 187 10.25 16.36 12.47
N TYR A 188 11.32 16.73 11.78
CA TYR A 188 11.36 16.80 10.32
C TYR A 188 12.26 15.69 9.80
N GLY A 189 11.80 14.94 8.81
CA GLY A 189 12.58 13.85 8.22
C GLY A 189 12.41 13.74 6.71
N PHE A 190 13.50 13.40 6.01
CA PHE A 190 13.50 12.97 4.61
C PHE A 190 13.84 11.49 4.51
N PRO A 191 13.22 10.67 3.66
CA PRO A 191 13.78 9.37 3.35
C PRO A 191 15.16 9.56 2.68
N GLY A 192 16.17 8.91 3.22
CA GLY A 192 17.59 9.16 2.96
C GLY A 192 18.01 8.71 1.58
N ALA A 193 19.28 8.91 1.24
CA ALA A 193 19.80 8.65 -0.11
C ALA A 193 19.65 7.18 -0.58
N ASP A 194 19.43 6.25 0.34
CA ASP A 194 19.14 4.84 0.07
C ASP A 194 17.64 4.54 -0.10
N GLY A 195 16.77 5.51 0.14
CA GLY A 195 15.30 5.40 0.10
C GLY A 195 14.66 4.97 1.42
N TYR A 196 15.44 4.71 2.48
CA TYR A 196 14.95 3.95 3.65
C TYR A 196 15.30 4.54 5.03
N THR A 197 16.03 5.65 5.12
CA THR A 197 16.46 6.26 6.39
C THR A 197 15.90 7.68 6.59
N PHE A 198 15.08 7.99 7.60
CA PHE A 198 14.69 9.41 7.81
C PHE A 198 15.89 10.30 8.23
N GLU A 199 16.38 11.17 7.36
CA GLU A 199 17.42 12.12 7.65
C GLU A 199 16.82 13.41 8.21
N ALA A 200 17.28 13.80 9.39
CA ALA A 200 17.04 15.13 9.98
C ALA A 200 17.65 16.24 9.13
N ILE A 201 17.01 17.42 9.08
CA ILE A 201 17.57 18.63 8.44
C ILE A 201 18.89 19.01 9.15
N PRO A 202 20.04 19.04 8.44
CA PRO A 202 21.34 19.38 9.03
C PRO A 202 21.41 20.79 9.63
N GLU A 203 20.59 21.70 9.12
CA GLU A 203 20.52 23.11 9.50
C GLU A 203 19.70 23.34 10.79
N ASP A 204 18.83 22.38 11.17
CA ASP A 204 18.00 22.40 12.39
C ASP A 204 18.35 21.25 13.37
N THR A 205 19.43 20.49 13.14
CA THR A 205 19.89 19.44 14.08
C THR A 205 21.30 19.62 14.64
N PRO A 206 21.52 19.21 15.90
CA PRO A 206 22.85 18.92 16.42
C PRO A 206 23.50 17.83 15.55
N THR A 207 24.70 18.10 15.05
CA THR A 207 25.37 17.33 13.99
C THR A 207 25.81 15.92 14.44
N GLY A 208 25.26 14.88 13.80
CA GLY A 208 25.81 13.51 13.86
C GLY A 208 24.82 12.38 13.47
N PRO A 209 25.31 11.22 12.94
CA PRO A 209 24.47 10.07 12.56
C PRO A 209 23.59 9.53 13.70
N ALA A 210 24.05 9.67 14.95
CA ALA A 210 23.29 9.30 16.14
C ALA A 210 22.04 10.17 16.34
N ALA A 211 22.12 11.47 16.03
CA ALA A 211 21.01 12.40 16.18
C ALA A 211 19.92 12.19 15.11
N GLN A 212 20.30 11.81 13.88
CA GLN A 212 19.35 11.41 12.82
C GLN A 212 18.58 10.13 13.19
N ALA A 213 19.29 9.12 13.71
CA ALA A 213 18.64 7.90 14.20
C ALA A 213 17.67 8.21 15.35
N ASP A 214 18.01 9.14 16.26
CA ASP A 214 17.11 9.51 17.35
C ASP A 214 15.84 10.24 16.90
N GLN A 215 15.91 11.00 15.80
CA GLN A 215 14.72 11.61 15.18
C GLN A 215 13.86 10.60 14.42
N GLN A 216 14.44 9.66 13.66
CA GLN A 216 13.70 8.51 13.08
C GLN A 216 12.92 7.76 14.16
N ARG A 217 13.59 7.50 15.29
CA ARG A 217 12.98 6.85 16.45
C ARG A 217 11.90 7.70 17.09
N ALA A 218 12.08 9.02 17.20
CA ALA A 218 11.05 9.94 17.71
C ALA A 218 9.84 10.05 16.79
N PHE A 219 10.06 10.02 15.48
CA PHE A 219 9.01 9.99 14.47
C PHE A 219 8.17 8.71 14.59
N ALA A 220 8.80 7.53 14.56
CA ALA A 220 8.07 6.27 14.71
C ALA A 220 7.43 6.09 16.10
N ARG A 221 7.97 6.71 17.15
CA ARG A 221 7.34 6.83 18.49
C ARG A 221 6.00 7.54 18.41
N THR A 222 6.04 8.79 17.99
CA THR A 222 4.88 9.67 17.79
C THR A 222 3.77 8.97 17.04
N LEU A 223 4.19 8.21 16.05
CA LEU A 223 3.32 7.63 15.08
C LEU A 223 2.72 6.30 15.58
N ALA A 224 3.49 5.52 16.33
CA ALA A 224 2.96 4.38 17.08
C ALA A 224 1.87 4.79 18.09
N ASP A 225 2.00 5.97 18.70
CA ASP A 225 1.04 6.46 19.69
C ASP A 225 -0.24 7.03 19.05
N ARG A 226 -0.16 7.51 17.79
CA ARG A 226 -1.36 7.86 16.99
C ARG A 226 -2.16 6.63 16.53
N LEU A 227 -1.59 5.43 16.63
CA LEU A 227 -2.19 4.17 16.17
C LEU A 227 -2.87 3.39 17.31
N ASP A 228 -3.51 4.07 18.27
CA ASP A 228 -4.13 3.49 19.47
C ASP A 228 -5.20 2.39 19.18
N GLY A 229 -5.69 2.28 17.94
CA GLY A 229 -6.58 1.21 17.48
C GLY A 229 -5.90 0.06 16.71
N GLN A 230 -4.58 0.10 16.50
CA GLN A 230 -3.83 -0.83 15.64
C GLN A 230 -2.52 -1.28 16.32
N PRO A 231 -2.62 -2.15 17.35
CA PRO A 231 -1.50 -2.48 18.23
C PRO A 231 -0.34 -3.17 17.51
N SER A 232 -0.58 -3.83 16.36
CA SER A 232 0.43 -4.51 15.56
C SER A 232 1.35 -3.53 14.80
N ILE A 233 0.79 -2.49 14.17
CA ILE A 233 1.57 -1.44 13.49
C ILE A 233 2.32 -0.60 14.51
N ALA A 234 1.65 -0.24 15.61
CA ALA A 234 2.27 0.49 16.72
C ALA A 234 3.44 -0.30 17.32
N ALA A 235 3.28 -1.60 17.55
CA ALA A 235 4.36 -2.46 18.07
C ALA A 235 5.55 -2.55 17.10
N TYR A 236 5.30 -2.67 15.80
CA TYR A 236 6.37 -2.65 14.79
C TYR A 236 7.12 -1.31 14.83
N LEU A 237 6.41 -0.18 14.76
CA LEU A 237 7.02 1.15 14.78
C LEU A 237 7.79 1.40 16.08
N ARG A 238 7.30 0.93 17.22
CA ARG A 238 8.04 0.96 18.50
C ARG A 238 9.32 0.13 18.45
N ARG A 239 9.29 -1.05 17.81
CA ARG A 239 10.49 -1.89 17.64
C ARG A 239 11.51 -1.25 16.69
N TRP A 240 11.05 -0.73 15.56
CA TRP A 240 11.88 0.00 14.58
C TRP A 240 12.45 1.29 15.19
N ALA A 241 11.66 1.99 16.01
CA ALA A 241 12.10 3.12 16.81
C ALA A 241 13.09 2.76 17.94
N GLY A 242 13.56 1.51 18.02
CA GLY A 242 14.55 1.08 18.99
C GLY A 242 14.13 1.40 20.42
N PHE A 243 12.89 1.10 20.80
CA PHE A 243 12.40 1.30 22.17
C PHE A 243 13.27 0.54 23.19
N SER A 244 14.28 1.24 23.71
CA SER A 244 14.58 1.28 25.12
C SER A 244 14.37 2.73 25.55
N CYS A 245 13.25 2.98 26.23
CA CYS A 245 12.97 4.13 27.10
C CYS A 245 13.47 5.51 26.64
N CYS A 246 12.55 6.47 26.41
CA CYS A 246 12.84 7.84 26.84
C CYS A 246 13.13 7.75 28.34
N ALA A 247 14.41 7.75 28.71
CA ALA A 247 14.79 7.98 30.09
C ALA A 247 14.14 9.31 30.47
N LYS A 248 13.15 9.25 31.37
CA LYS A 248 12.64 10.43 32.06
C LYS A 248 13.87 11.15 32.60
N ALA A 249 14.18 12.31 32.04
CA ALA A 249 15.03 13.29 32.71
C ALA A 249 14.26 13.88 33.90
#